data_AF-A0A9P7HSZ9-F1
#
_entry.id   AF-A0A9P7HSZ9-F1
#
_cell.length_a   1.000
_cell.length_b   1.000
_cell.length_c   1.000
_cell.angle_alpha   90.00
_cell.angle_beta   90.00
_cell.angle_gamma   90.00
#
_symmetry.space_group_name_H-M   'P 1'
#
loop_
_entity.id
_entity.type
_entity.pdbx_description
1 polymer ?
#
loop_
_entity_poly.entity_id
_entity_poly.type
_entity_poly.pdbx_seq_one_letter_code
_entity_poly.pdbx_strand_id
1 'polypeptide(L)'
;MSNAQDKRASEPHEDEPTKKRGRPSKEELNSKTPEDSVSRVETRRMLGRHHPVQYSSQGETSFYDGLVPWPERYEWSAEDADGVEEEWKNSEIKEASGNLNTSQYRSLFSLFKISLRLYRTTPIVLFSPVCVMRYQPVSKNPTASKWIMSATFCDTLSKIMVHPCWKEDIDSLALALRWTVICRRDSRSGWTKGIKASCPVVQRTIGKVEAYGSRSLDTSYHDMHKAERERASERGESLSSLSNILYELGEAVLKDKTKRPEVVPEYDRIFGWGVLPVTTWDLDVLAKVVDSMKFGSPWNYSVKDALIAWKAENSVLELGENPKRLRKTQSSLILSAWCE
;
A
#
# COMPACT_ATOMS: atom_id res chain seq x y z
N MET A 1 -46.36 -39.08 30.85
CA MET A 1 -45.65 -39.07 29.55
C MET A 1 -45.78 -37.65 29.01
N SER A 2 -44.76 -36.85 28.72
CA SER A 2 -43.35 -37.08 28.45
C SER A 2 -42.55 -35.83 28.86
N ASN A 3 -41.31 -36.06 29.31
CA ASN A 3 -40.37 -35.07 29.82
C ASN A 3 -39.84 -34.13 28.72
N ALA A 4 -39.65 -32.87 29.09
CA ALA A 4 -38.77 -31.93 28.40
C ALA A 4 -37.30 -32.34 28.67
N GLN A 5 -36.51 -32.49 27.61
CA GLN A 5 -35.06 -32.60 27.70
C GLN A 5 -34.42 -31.34 27.09
N ASP A 6 -33.85 -30.53 27.98
CA ASP A 6 -32.87 -29.50 27.67
C ASP A 6 -31.69 -30.11 26.91
N LYS A 7 -31.47 -29.67 25.66
CA LYS A 7 -30.21 -29.89 24.96
C LYS A 7 -29.18 -28.89 25.48
N ARG A 8 -28.50 -29.27 26.56
CA ARG A 8 -27.29 -28.61 27.06
C ARG A 8 -26.21 -28.68 25.99
N ALA A 9 -25.62 -27.54 25.64
CA ALA A 9 -24.43 -27.48 24.79
C ALA A 9 -23.31 -28.26 25.47
N SER A 10 -22.66 -29.14 24.71
CA SER A 10 -21.50 -29.92 25.15
C SER A 10 -20.38 -28.98 25.57
N GLU A 11 -19.84 -29.19 26.78
CA GLU A 11 -18.66 -28.47 27.26
C GLU A 11 -17.44 -28.79 26.38
N PRO A 12 -16.54 -27.82 26.13
CA PRO A 12 -15.33 -28.07 25.34
C PRO A 12 -14.39 -29.03 26.09
N HIS A 13 -13.84 -30.00 25.37
CA HIS A 13 -12.84 -30.94 25.87
C HIS A 13 -11.56 -30.19 26.28
N GLU A 14 -10.95 -30.53 27.41
CA GLU A 14 -9.81 -29.83 28.03
C GLU A 14 -8.51 -29.79 27.18
N ASP A 15 -8.50 -30.43 26.01
CA ASP A 15 -7.36 -30.51 25.09
C ASP A 15 -7.53 -29.69 23.79
N GLU A 16 -8.61 -28.92 23.62
CA GLU A 16 -8.67 -27.98 22.49
C GLU A 16 -7.73 -26.79 22.74
N PRO A 17 -6.72 -26.53 21.87
CA PRO A 17 -5.87 -25.37 22.02
C PRO A 17 -6.73 -24.11 21.89
N THR A 18 -6.91 -23.43 23.01
CA THR A 18 -7.59 -22.14 23.09
C THR A 18 -6.97 -21.20 22.06
N LYS A 19 -7.72 -20.86 21.01
CA LYS A 19 -7.33 -19.83 20.05
C LYS A 19 -7.23 -18.50 20.80
N LYS A 20 -6.05 -18.19 21.33
CA LYS A 20 -5.76 -16.92 21.99
C LYS A 20 -5.96 -15.79 20.97
N ARG A 21 -7.06 -15.04 21.11
CA ARG A 21 -7.26 -13.75 20.43
C ARG A 21 -6.31 -12.74 21.07
N GLY A 22 -5.05 -12.72 20.63
CA GLY A 22 -4.01 -11.82 21.11
C GLY A 22 -2.98 -11.47 20.03
N ARG A 23 -2.15 -10.45 20.28
CA ARG A 23 -0.94 -10.17 19.48
C ARG A 23 -0.09 -11.44 19.49
N PRO A 24 0.42 -11.92 18.33
CA PRO A 24 1.28 -13.10 18.31
C PRO A 24 2.45 -12.91 19.27
N SER A 25 2.77 -13.94 20.06
CA SER A 25 3.90 -13.86 20.99
C SER A 25 5.22 -13.80 20.22
N LYS A 26 6.28 -13.32 20.87
CA LYS A 26 7.63 -13.33 20.27
C LYS A 26 8.05 -14.76 19.91
N GLU A 27 7.71 -15.73 20.75
CA GLU A 27 7.96 -17.16 20.51
C GLU A 27 7.20 -17.69 19.28
N GLU A 28 5.94 -17.29 19.09
CA GLU A 28 5.13 -17.64 17.92
C GLU A 28 5.64 -17.03 16.60
N LEU A 29 6.31 -15.88 16.68
CA LEU A 29 6.94 -15.25 15.51
C LEU A 29 8.32 -15.84 15.23
N ASN A 30 9.10 -16.10 16.29
CA ASN A 30 10.41 -16.75 16.20
C ASN A 30 10.31 -18.19 15.67
N SER A 31 9.23 -18.93 16.00
CA SER A 31 8.99 -20.27 15.45
C SER A 31 8.62 -20.26 13.96
N LYS A 32 8.03 -19.17 13.46
CA LYS A 32 7.70 -19.00 12.04
C LYS A 32 8.87 -18.49 11.21
N THR A 33 9.77 -17.72 11.80
CA THR A 33 10.90 -17.11 11.11
C THR A 33 12.10 -17.00 12.08
N PRO A 34 13.08 -17.92 11.97
CA PRO A 34 14.27 -17.96 12.82
C PRO A 34 15.04 -16.64 12.84
N GLU A 35 15.65 -16.27 13.97
CA GLU A 35 16.26 -14.93 14.18
C GLU A 35 17.41 -14.60 13.22
N ASP A 36 18.06 -15.63 12.69
CA ASP A 36 19.17 -15.62 11.73
C ASP A 36 18.71 -15.70 10.27
N SER A 37 17.41 -15.90 10.02
CA SER A 37 16.86 -15.88 8.66
C SER A 37 17.18 -14.58 7.94
N VAL A 38 17.45 -14.70 6.63
CA VAL A 38 17.81 -13.55 5.78
C VAL A 38 16.76 -12.44 5.85
N SER A 39 15.47 -12.80 5.89
CA SER A 39 14.36 -11.86 6.02
C SER A 39 14.41 -11.04 7.32
N ARG A 40 14.84 -11.63 8.44
CA ARG A 40 14.99 -10.91 9.72
C ARG A 40 16.24 -10.08 9.78
N VAL A 41 17.35 -10.58 9.24
CA VAL A 41 18.59 -9.79 9.13
C VAL A 41 18.36 -8.54 8.30
N GLU A 42 17.71 -8.66 7.13
CA GLU A 42 17.44 -7.50 6.29
C GLU A 42 16.39 -6.57 6.92
N THR A 43 15.33 -7.11 7.52
CA THR A 43 14.37 -6.32 8.30
C THR A 43 15.08 -5.49 9.39
N ARG A 44 16.01 -6.09 10.13
CA ARG A 44 16.75 -5.39 11.19
C ARG A 44 17.59 -4.25 10.63
N ARG A 45 18.21 -4.45 9.46
CA ARG A 45 18.93 -3.38 8.74
C ARG A 45 17.99 -2.25 8.33
N MET A 46 16.84 -2.57 7.73
CA MET A 46 15.82 -1.59 7.36
C MET A 46 15.34 -0.80 8.59
N LEU A 47 15.02 -1.48 9.69
CA LEU A 47 14.57 -0.84 10.93
C LEU A 47 15.65 0.01 11.61
N GLY A 48 16.93 -0.34 11.42
CA GLY A 48 18.08 0.43 11.89
C GLY A 48 18.35 1.68 11.04
N ARG A 49 18.08 1.64 9.73
CA ARG A 49 18.08 2.84 8.86
C ARG A 49 16.88 3.75 9.18
N HIS A 50 15.73 3.13 9.45
CA HIS A 50 14.45 3.81 9.64
C HIS A 50 13.97 3.71 11.08
N HIS A 51 14.44 4.62 11.91
CA HIS A 51 13.97 4.74 13.30
C HIS A 51 12.48 5.11 13.34
N PRO A 52 11.76 4.68 14.38
CA PRO A 52 10.39 5.14 14.61
C PRO A 52 10.30 6.65 14.53
N VAL A 53 9.20 7.15 13.98
CA VAL A 53 8.96 8.59 13.93
C VAL A 53 8.88 9.13 15.35
N GLN A 54 9.69 10.14 15.66
CA GLN A 54 9.68 10.88 16.92
C GLN A 54 9.33 12.34 16.63
N TYR A 55 8.28 12.85 17.24
CA TYR A 55 7.96 14.28 17.28
C TYR A 55 7.39 14.65 18.65
N SER A 56 7.55 15.92 19.02
CA SER A 56 6.84 16.48 20.17
C SER A 56 5.39 16.76 19.78
N SER A 57 4.47 16.70 20.74
CA SER A 57 3.06 17.06 20.50
C SER A 57 2.88 18.50 20.00
N GLN A 58 3.87 19.37 20.21
CA GLN A 58 3.86 20.76 19.72
C GLN A 58 4.33 20.88 18.26
N GLY A 59 5.03 19.89 17.72
CA GLY A 59 5.52 19.86 16.33
C GLY A 59 4.82 18.82 15.45
N GLU A 60 3.72 18.25 15.93
CA GLU A 60 2.97 17.20 15.23
C GLU A 60 2.48 17.70 13.87
N THR A 61 1.72 18.80 13.84
CA THR A 61 1.17 19.39 12.60
C THR A 61 2.27 19.64 11.56
N SER A 62 3.28 20.46 11.88
CA SER A 62 4.37 20.75 10.93
C SER A 62 5.14 19.52 10.46
N PHE A 63 5.23 18.45 11.28
CA PHE A 63 5.83 17.20 10.83
C PHE A 63 5.02 16.57 9.70
N TYR A 64 3.68 16.53 9.84
CA TYR A 64 2.80 15.94 8.83
C TYR A 64 2.64 16.81 7.60
N ASP A 65 2.58 18.13 7.77
CA ASP A 65 2.56 19.08 6.65
C ASP A 65 3.77 18.87 5.74
N GLY A 66 4.95 18.63 6.34
CA GLY A 66 6.17 18.34 5.61
C GLY A 66 6.19 16.98 4.88
N LEU A 67 5.25 16.07 5.16
CA LEU A 67 5.12 14.79 4.44
C LEU A 67 4.23 14.88 3.20
N VAL A 68 3.42 15.94 3.11
CA VAL A 68 2.55 16.18 1.96
C VAL A 68 3.34 17.01 0.94
N PRO A 69 3.44 16.56 -0.32
CA PRO A 69 4.14 17.30 -1.36
C PRO A 69 3.25 18.45 -1.86
N TRP A 70 3.21 19.53 -1.08
CA TRP A 70 2.49 20.75 -1.43
C TRP A 70 3.03 21.37 -2.73
N PRO A 71 2.16 21.90 -3.61
CA PRO A 71 2.61 22.70 -4.74
C PRO A 71 3.44 23.90 -4.24
N GLU A 72 4.59 24.16 -4.86
CA GLU A 72 5.55 25.18 -4.36
C GLU A 72 4.99 26.61 -4.30
N ARG A 73 3.83 26.92 -4.90
CA ARG A 73 3.21 28.26 -4.87
C ARG A 73 1.70 28.21 -5.09
N TYR A 74 0.92 28.05 -4.03
CA TYR A 74 -0.44 28.54 -4.01
C TYR A 74 -0.60 29.38 -2.75
N GLU A 75 -0.83 30.69 -2.91
CA GLU A 75 -1.14 31.57 -1.80
C GLU A 75 -2.60 31.36 -1.45
N TRP A 76 -2.86 30.53 -0.44
CA TRP A 76 -4.21 30.32 0.06
C TRP A 76 -4.73 31.63 0.65
N SER A 77 -5.85 32.10 0.13
CA SER A 77 -6.60 33.17 0.78
C SER A 77 -7.30 32.65 2.04
N ALA A 78 -7.76 33.57 2.90
CA ALA A 78 -8.60 33.18 4.03
C ALA A 78 -9.91 32.54 3.54
N GLU A 79 -10.45 33.03 2.42
CA GLU A 79 -11.64 32.47 1.79
C GLU A 79 -11.42 31.04 1.27
N ASP A 80 -10.25 30.73 0.71
CA ASP A 80 -9.90 29.36 0.29
C ASP A 80 -9.83 28.41 1.49
N ALA A 81 -9.20 28.86 2.58
CA ALA A 81 -9.08 28.08 3.81
C ALA A 81 -10.46 27.81 4.45
N ASP A 82 -11.31 28.83 4.53
CA ASP A 82 -12.66 28.71 5.06
C ASP A 82 -13.53 27.80 4.18
N GLY A 83 -13.40 27.92 2.85
CA GLY A 83 -14.09 27.07 1.88
C GLY A 83 -13.71 25.61 2.01
N VAL A 84 -12.41 25.31 2.13
CA VAL A 84 -11.93 23.92 2.32
C VAL A 84 -12.36 23.36 3.67
N GLU A 85 -12.32 24.15 4.75
CA GLU A 85 -12.80 23.71 6.06
C GLU A 85 -14.32 23.43 6.03
N GLU A 86 -15.10 24.22 5.30
CA GLU A 86 -16.53 23.96 5.09
C GLU A 86 -16.78 22.69 4.27
N GLU A 87 -16.06 22.49 3.16
CA GLU A 87 -16.11 21.26 2.38
C GLU A 87 -15.74 20.03 3.22
N TRP A 88 -14.66 20.13 4.00
CA TRP A 88 -14.23 19.08 4.92
C TRP A 88 -15.31 18.75 5.95
N LYS A 89 -15.88 19.78 6.61
CA LYS A 89 -16.96 19.61 7.60
C LYS A 89 -18.15 18.84 7.06
N ASN A 90 -18.48 19.03 5.78
CA ASN A 90 -19.61 18.41 5.12
C ASN A 90 -19.24 17.13 4.35
N SER A 91 -17.97 16.70 4.38
CA SER A 91 -17.49 15.59 3.56
C SER A 91 -17.88 14.21 4.12
N GLU A 92 -18.19 13.28 3.21
CA GLU A 92 -18.36 11.85 3.53
C GLU A 92 -17.07 11.24 4.11
N ILE A 93 -15.91 11.81 3.77
CA ILE A 93 -14.61 11.38 4.28
C ILE A 93 -14.54 11.62 5.79
N LYS A 94 -14.91 12.83 6.23
CA LYS A 94 -14.95 13.19 7.66
C LYS A 94 -15.88 12.25 8.41
N GLU A 95 -17.08 12.00 7.88
CA GLU A 95 -18.03 11.05 8.45
C GLU A 95 -17.42 9.64 8.55
N ALA A 96 -16.83 9.13 7.46
CA ALA A 96 -16.20 7.82 7.43
C ALA A 96 -15.01 7.71 8.40
N SER A 97 -14.29 8.80 8.63
CA SER A 97 -13.13 8.87 9.52
C SER A 97 -13.49 8.96 11.02
N GLY A 98 -14.71 9.42 11.35
CA GLY A 98 -15.13 9.67 12.73
C GLY A 98 -15.05 8.45 13.68
N ASN A 99 -15.07 7.24 13.12
CA ASN A 99 -15.05 5.98 13.88
C ASN A 99 -13.70 5.23 13.87
N LEU A 100 -12.62 5.87 13.39
CA LEU A 100 -11.33 5.21 13.19
C LEU A 100 -10.65 4.73 14.49
N ASN A 101 -11.07 5.20 15.66
CA ASN A 101 -10.51 4.81 16.96
C ASN A 101 -10.83 3.35 17.39
N THR A 102 -11.58 2.61 16.58
CA THR A 102 -12.06 1.26 16.88
C THR A 102 -11.06 0.18 16.47
N SER A 103 -11.10 -0.96 17.17
CA SER A 103 -10.19 -2.09 16.93
C SER A 103 -10.33 -2.74 15.55
N GLN A 104 -11.41 -2.44 14.82
CA GLN A 104 -11.64 -2.91 13.46
C GLN A 104 -10.62 -2.35 12.45
N TYR A 105 -10.01 -1.20 12.73
CA TYR A 105 -9.05 -0.53 11.83
C TYR A 105 -7.58 -0.85 12.14
N ARG A 106 -7.31 -1.93 12.90
CA ARG A 106 -5.93 -2.35 13.24
C ARG A 106 -5.02 -2.50 12.03
N SER A 107 -5.52 -3.07 10.92
CA SER A 107 -4.74 -3.25 9.69
C SER A 107 -4.40 -1.91 9.04
N LEU A 108 -5.32 -0.95 9.05
CA LEU A 108 -5.08 0.41 8.58
C LEU A 108 -3.98 1.09 9.42
N PHE A 109 -4.08 1.04 10.75
CA PHE A 109 -3.03 1.62 11.60
C PHE A 109 -1.67 0.94 11.43
N SER A 110 -1.64 -0.38 11.18
CA SER A 110 -0.40 -1.10 10.85
C SER A 110 0.21 -0.58 9.55
N LEU A 111 -0.62 -0.36 8.52
CA LEU A 111 -0.19 0.20 7.25
C LEU A 111 0.39 1.62 7.42
N PHE A 112 -0.27 2.48 8.19
CA PHE A 112 0.24 3.82 8.50
C PHE A 112 1.61 3.77 9.18
N LYS A 113 1.78 2.90 10.18
CA LYS A 113 3.07 2.73 10.86
C LYS A 113 4.18 2.30 9.91
N ILE A 114 3.90 1.35 9.02
CA ILE A 114 4.86 0.88 8.01
C ILE A 114 5.22 2.03 7.06
N SER A 115 4.21 2.72 6.53
CA SER A 115 4.38 3.82 5.57
C SER A 115 5.22 4.95 6.16
N LEU A 116 4.87 5.41 7.36
CA LEU A 116 5.57 6.49 8.04
C LEU A 116 7.01 6.11 8.40
N ARG A 117 7.23 4.85 8.84
CA ARG A 117 8.54 4.40 9.27
C ARG A 117 9.47 4.21 8.07
N LEU A 118 9.06 3.45 7.05
CA LEU A 118 9.91 3.10 5.91
C LEU A 118 10.04 4.19 4.86
N TYR A 119 8.94 4.88 4.57
CA TYR A 119 8.83 5.75 3.40
C TYR A 119 8.62 7.21 3.77
N ARG A 120 8.52 7.53 5.07
CA ARG A 120 8.27 8.90 5.56
C ARG A 120 7.08 9.54 4.86
N THR A 121 6.03 8.76 4.62
CA THR A 121 4.81 9.25 3.99
C THR A 121 3.59 8.51 4.55
N THR A 122 2.40 9.02 4.27
CA THR A 122 1.15 8.36 4.64
C THR A 122 0.69 7.47 3.48
N PRO A 123 -0.02 6.37 3.75
CA PRO A 123 -0.61 5.58 2.67
C PRO A 123 -1.69 6.36 1.89
N ILE A 124 -2.22 7.46 2.44
CA ILE A 124 -3.17 8.34 1.75
C ILE A 124 -2.49 9.04 0.57
N VAL A 125 -1.26 9.53 0.73
CA VAL A 125 -0.50 10.15 -0.37
C VAL A 125 -0.37 9.19 -1.55
N LEU A 126 -0.09 7.91 -1.27
CA LEU A 126 -0.02 6.87 -2.31
C LEU A 126 -1.35 6.69 -3.06
N PHE A 127 -2.49 6.89 -2.41
CA PHE A 127 -3.84 6.80 -3.01
C PHE A 127 -4.52 8.18 -3.10
N SER A 128 -3.79 9.16 -3.63
CA SER A 128 -4.24 10.55 -3.83
C SER A 128 -4.06 10.99 -5.30
N PRO A 129 -4.61 12.16 -5.70
CA PRO A 129 -4.29 12.78 -6.98
C PRO A 129 -2.80 12.90 -7.28
N VAL A 130 -1.96 13.18 -6.26
CA VAL A 130 -0.50 13.32 -6.39
C VAL A 130 0.09 12.05 -6.98
N CYS A 131 -0.36 10.90 -6.48
CA CYS A 131 0.09 9.61 -6.98
C CYS A 131 -0.81 9.03 -8.08
N VAL A 132 -1.77 9.80 -8.60
CA VAL A 132 -2.69 9.43 -9.68
C VAL A 132 -3.39 8.09 -9.40
N MET A 133 -3.70 7.82 -8.14
CA MET A 133 -4.29 6.56 -7.70
C MET A 133 -5.38 6.82 -6.67
N ARG A 134 -6.36 5.91 -6.61
CA ARG A 134 -7.42 5.91 -5.60
C ARG A 134 -7.74 4.48 -5.20
N TYR A 135 -8.08 4.25 -3.94
CA TYR A 135 -8.65 2.97 -3.49
C TYR A 135 -10.05 2.74 -4.07
N GLN A 136 -10.27 1.55 -4.66
CA GLN A 136 -11.59 1.06 -5.05
C GLN A 136 -11.91 -0.24 -4.26
N PRO A 137 -12.99 -0.26 -3.46
CA PRO A 137 -13.46 -1.49 -2.82
C PRO A 137 -13.98 -2.48 -3.87
N VAL A 138 -13.62 -3.76 -3.73
CA VAL A 138 -14.13 -4.87 -4.58
C VAL A 138 -15.27 -5.64 -3.88
N SER A 139 -15.59 -5.26 -2.64
CA SER A 139 -16.57 -5.96 -1.83
C SER A 139 -17.98 -5.75 -2.38
N LYS A 140 -18.79 -6.82 -2.42
CA LYS A 140 -20.23 -6.74 -2.69
C LYS A 140 -21.04 -6.16 -1.52
N ASN A 141 -20.39 -5.89 -0.39
CA ASN A 141 -21.07 -5.29 0.75
C ASN A 141 -21.35 -3.81 0.44
N PRO A 142 -22.62 -3.37 0.35
CA PRO A 142 -22.97 -1.97 0.10
C PRO A 142 -22.49 -1.02 1.20
N THR A 143 -22.12 -1.53 2.38
CA THR A 143 -21.56 -0.72 3.47
C THR A 143 -20.03 -0.60 3.42
N ALA A 144 -19.38 -1.09 2.36
CA ALA A 144 -17.93 -0.94 2.23
C ALA A 144 -17.59 0.54 2.02
N SER A 145 -16.72 1.06 2.89
CA SER A 145 -16.28 2.45 2.77
C SER A 145 -15.58 2.69 1.44
N LYS A 146 -15.96 3.78 0.76
CA LYS A 146 -15.30 4.27 -0.45
C LYS A 146 -13.99 5.01 -0.14
N TRP A 147 -13.83 5.43 1.11
CA TRP A 147 -12.75 6.32 1.57
C TRP A 147 -11.77 5.57 2.46
N ILE A 148 -12.25 4.64 3.29
CA ILE A 148 -11.41 3.87 4.22
C ILE A 148 -11.05 2.53 3.59
N MET A 149 -9.74 2.31 3.42
CA MET A 149 -9.19 1.04 2.91
C MET A 149 -9.60 -0.14 3.80
N SER A 150 -10.08 -1.21 3.17
CA SER A 150 -10.46 -2.43 3.89
C SER A 150 -9.25 -3.11 4.57
N ALA A 151 -9.52 -3.93 5.58
CA ALA A 151 -8.48 -4.66 6.31
C ALA A 151 -7.65 -5.56 5.38
N THR A 152 -8.29 -6.24 4.43
CA THR A 152 -7.61 -7.10 3.45
C THR A 152 -6.70 -6.30 2.54
N PHE A 153 -7.16 -5.15 2.05
CA PHE A 153 -6.34 -4.23 1.27
C PHE A 153 -5.11 -3.76 2.07
N CYS A 154 -5.33 -3.31 3.31
CA CYS A 154 -4.26 -2.85 4.19
C CYS A 154 -3.24 -3.95 4.51
N ASP A 155 -3.70 -5.16 4.79
CA ASP A 155 -2.84 -6.30 5.12
C ASP A 155 -2.01 -6.75 3.91
N THR A 156 -2.60 -6.80 2.72
CA THR A 156 -1.86 -7.17 1.49
C THR A 156 -0.84 -6.08 1.13
N LEU A 157 -1.24 -4.81 1.16
CA LEU A 157 -0.32 -3.71 0.90
C LEU A 157 0.84 -3.68 1.90
N SER A 158 0.56 -3.90 3.19
CA SER A 158 1.59 -3.97 4.23
C SER A 158 2.65 -5.04 3.94
N LYS A 159 2.26 -6.21 3.42
CA LYS A 159 3.21 -7.28 3.03
C LYS A 159 4.11 -6.85 1.89
N ILE A 160 3.51 -6.21 0.87
CA ILE A 160 4.25 -5.73 -0.29
C ILE A 160 5.22 -4.63 0.12
N MET A 161 4.77 -3.64 0.91
CA MET A 161 5.55 -2.48 1.31
C MET A 161 6.83 -2.81 2.08
N VAL A 162 6.82 -3.86 2.91
CA VAL A 162 7.99 -4.23 3.73
C VAL A 162 8.96 -5.16 2.99
N HIS A 163 8.66 -5.55 1.75
CA HIS A 163 9.57 -6.35 0.95
C HIS A 163 10.75 -5.50 0.43
N PRO A 164 12.00 -5.94 0.54
CA PRO A 164 13.17 -5.10 0.23
C PRO A 164 13.42 -4.89 -1.27
N CYS A 165 12.67 -5.55 -2.15
CA CYS A 165 12.81 -5.35 -3.61
C CYS A 165 12.55 -3.90 -4.05
N TRP A 166 11.81 -3.13 -3.24
CA TRP A 166 11.55 -1.71 -3.46
C TRP A 166 12.73 -0.82 -3.06
N LYS A 167 13.76 -1.34 -2.38
CA LYS A 167 14.90 -0.56 -1.89
C LYS A 167 14.50 0.67 -1.07
N GLU A 168 13.40 0.57 -0.32
CA GLU A 168 12.83 1.68 0.46
C GLU A 168 12.42 2.89 -0.41
N ASP A 169 12.21 2.69 -1.71
CA ASP A 169 11.74 3.69 -2.66
C ASP A 169 10.23 3.57 -2.91
N ILE A 170 9.47 4.53 -2.41
CA ILE A 170 8.01 4.57 -2.56
C ILE A 170 7.59 4.80 -4.01
N ASP A 171 8.40 5.51 -4.81
CA ASP A 171 8.07 5.80 -6.21
C ASP A 171 8.13 4.53 -7.05
N SER A 172 9.10 3.65 -6.77
CA SER A 172 9.18 2.32 -7.38
C SER A 172 7.95 1.47 -7.07
N LEU A 173 7.48 1.47 -5.82
CA LEU A 173 6.24 0.77 -5.44
C LEU A 173 5.01 1.40 -6.10
N ALA A 174 4.91 2.72 -6.08
CA ALA A 174 3.81 3.47 -6.68
C ALA A 174 3.71 3.20 -8.18
N LEU A 175 4.85 3.20 -8.90
CA LEU A 175 4.91 2.85 -10.31
C LEU A 175 4.45 1.40 -10.55
N ALA A 176 4.89 0.43 -9.74
CA ALA A 176 4.45 -0.95 -9.89
C ALA A 176 2.93 -1.11 -9.68
N LEU A 177 2.36 -0.41 -8.71
CA LEU A 177 0.90 -0.38 -8.48
C LEU A 177 0.15 0.25 -9.66
N ARG A 178 0.58 1.43 -10.15
CA ARG A 178 -0.01 2.07 -11.33
C ARG A 178 0.07 1.16 -12.54
N TRP A 179 1.24 0.56 -12.79
CA TRP A 179 1.47 -0.35 -13.90
C TRP A 179 0.53 -1.55 -13.87
N THR A 180 0.29 -2.12 -12.68
CA THR A 180 -0.65 -3.22 -12.50
C THR A 180 -2.07 -2.83 -12.92
N VAL A 181 -2.55 -1.66 -12.47
CA VAL A 181 -3.89 -1.15 -12.86
C VAL A 181 -3.96 -0.85 -14.35
N ILE A 182 -2.92 -0.22 -14.91
CA ILE A 182 -2.82 0.09 -16.34
C ILE A 182 -2.91 -1.20 -17.17
N CYS A 183 -2.16 -2.23 -16.81
CA CYS A 183 -2.23 -3.54 -17.45
C CYS A 183 -3.61 -4.18 -17.29
N ARG A 184 -4.23 -4.12 -16.10
CA ARG A 184 -5.57 -4.72 -15.86
C ARG A 184 -6.63 -4.09 -16.76
N ARG A 185 -6.60 -2.77 -16.88
CA ARG A 185 -7.56 -1.97 -17.66
C ARG A 185 -7.21 -1.87 -19.14
N ASP A 186 -6.03 -2.34 -19.52
CA ASP A 186 -5.40 -2.04 -20.81
C ASP A 186 -5.48 -0.53 -21.14
N SER A 187 -5.18 0.31 -20.15
CA SER A 187 -5.36 1.74 -20.29
C SER A 187 -4.39 2.32 -21.31
N ARG A 188 -4.92 3.06 -22.28
CA ARG A 188 -4.16 3.71 -23.36
C ARG A 188 -3.96 5.22 -23.17
N SER A 189 -4.36 5.76 -22.02
CA SER A 189 -4.13 7.16 -21.65
C SER A 189 -2.76 7.36 -20.99
N GLY A 190 -2.23 8.59 -21.05
CA GLY A 190 -0.93 8.96 -20.46
C GLY A 190 -0.94 9.10 -18.93
N TRP A 191 -0.81 7.99 -18.21
CA TRP A 191 -0.76 7.92 -16.73
C TRP A 191 0.66 8.01 -16.12
N THR A 192 1.66 8.36 -16.92
CA THR A 192 3.08 8.35 -16.50
C THR A 192 3.65 9.70 -16.13
N LYS A 193 2.83 10.77 -16.24
CA LYS A 193 3.29 12.12 -15.94
C LYS A 193 3.88 12.21 -14.53
N GLY A 194 5.09 12.75 -14.44
CA GLY A 194 5.78 12.97 -13.16
C GLY A 194 6.44 11.74 -12.55
N ILE A 195 6.44 10.59 -13.23
CA ILE A 195 7.15 9.39 -12.75
C ILE A 195 8.64 9.53 -13.01
N LYS A 196 9.44 9.52 -11.95
CA LYS A 196 10.90 9.45 -12.02
C LYS A 196 11.34 8.01 -11.79
N ALA A 197 11.71 7.33 -12.87
CA ALA A 197 12.33 6.00 -12.78
C ALA A 197 13.85 6.13 -12.91
N SER A 198 14.63 5.39 -12.13
CA SER A 198 16.10 5.35 -12.28
C SER A 198 16.57 4.40 -13.40
N CYS A 199 15.71 3.47 -13.83
CA CYS A 199 16.04 2.49 -14.87
C CYS A 199 15.89 3.10 -16.27
N PRO A 200 16.94 3.08 -17.13
CA PRO A 200 16.88 3.65 -18.48
C PRO A 200 15.79 3.05 -19.37
N VAL A 201 15.54 1.74 -19.28
CA VAL A 201 14.48 1.06 -20.04
C VAL A 201 13.10 1.59 -19.65
N VAL A 202 12.88 1.77 -18.35
CA VAL A 202 11.61 2.29 -17.82
C VAL A 202 11.45 3.77 -18.18
N GLN A 203 12.52 4.57 -18.07
CA GLN A 203 12.54 5.97 -18.49
C GLN A 203 12.19 6.12 -19.98
N ARG A 204 12.80 5.33 -20.86
CA ARG A 204 12.50 5.35 -22.30
C ARG A 204 11.06 4.95 -22.59
N THR A 205 10.53 3.97 -21.85
CA THR A 205 9.13 3.58 -21.99
C THR A 205 8.19 4.71 -21.57
N ILE A 206 8.45 5.34 -20.42
CA ILE A 206 7.69 6.50 -19.93
C ILE A 206 7.77 7.66 -20.91
N GLY A 207 8.96 8.02 -21.39
CA GLY A 207 9.15 9.12 -22.33
C GLY A 207 8.43 8.87 -23.66
N LYS A 208 8.35 7.60 -24.11
CA LYS A 208 7.53 7.23 -25.26
C LYS A 208 6.05 7.45 -25.00
N VAL A 209 5.54 7.07 -23.84
CA VAL A 209 4.13 7.33 -23.48
C VAL A 209 3.84 8.82 -23.41
N GLU A 210 4.72 9.60 -22.76
CA GLU A 210 4.57 11.04 -22.63
C GLU A 210 4.58 11.77 -23.98
N ALA A 211 5.36 11.26 -24.95
CA ALA A 211 5.40 11.82 -26.30
C ALA A 211 4.07 11.72 -27.06
N TYR A 212 3.15 10.83 -26.66
CA TYR A 212 1.79 10.77 -27.25
C TYR A 212 0.85 11.84 -26.66
N GLY A 213 1.25 12.49 -25.56
CA GLY A 213 0.49 13.56 -24.93
C GLY A 213 -0.93 13.13 -24.53
N SER A 214 -1.94 13.81 -25.06
CA SER A 214 -3.35 13.52 -24.80
C SER A 214 -3.96 12.46 -25.73
N ARG A 215 -3.19 11.93 -26.69
CA ARG A 215 -3.68 10.90 -27.63
C ARG A 215 -3.72 9.55 -26.94
N SER A 216 -4.66 8.70 -27.38
CA SER A 216 -4.66 7.29 -27.00
C SER A 216 -3.45 6.58 -27.62
N LEU A 217 -2.81 5.71 -26.85
CA LEU A 217 -1.73 4.86 -27.32
C LEU A 217 -2.29 3.73 -28.20
N ASP A 218 -1.65 3.49 -29.34
CA ASP A 218 -1.96 2.36 -30.22
C ASP A 218 -1.51 1.01 -29.62
N THR A 219 -0.43 1.04 -28.83
CA THR A 219 0.20 -0.12 -28.21
C THR A 219 0.07 -0.09 -26.69
N SER A 220 -0.05 -1.26 -26.05
CA SER A 220 -0.20 -1.32 -24.60
C SER A 220 1.10 -0.89 -23.92
N TYR A 221 0.99 -0.43 -22.67
CA TYR A 221 2.16 -0.12 -21.85
C TYR A 221 3.13 -1.31 -21.73
N HIS A 222 2.57 -2.51 -21.54
CA HIS A 222 3.36 -3.73 -21.43
C HIS A 222 4.11 -4.04 -22.72
N ASP A 223 3.44 -3.95 -23.88
CA ASP A 223 4.07 -4.23 -25.17
C ASP A 223 5.15 -3.19 -25.51
N MET A 224 4.91 -1.91 -25.18
CA MET A 224 5.92 -0.85 -25.32
C MET A 224 7.15 -1.13 -24.47
N HIS A 225 6.94 -1.53 -23.21
CA HIS A 225 8.01 -1.89 -22.28
C HIS A 225 8.77 -3.14 -22.71
N LYS A 226 8.05 -4.17 -23.17
CA LYS A 226 8.62 -5.40 -23.72
C LYS A 226 9.54 -5.10 -24.91
N ALA A 227 9.06 -4.30 -25.87
CA ALA A 227 9.88 -3.89 -27.01
C ALA A 227 11.11 -3.07 -26.57
N GLU A 228 11.00 -2.21 -25.55
CA GLU A 228 12.15 -1.50 -25.01
C GLU A 228 13.16 -2.40 -24.29
N ARG A 229 12.69 -3.46 -23.63
CA ARG A 229 13.54 -4.49 -23.02
C ARG A 229 14.31 -5.27 -24.08
N GLU A 230 13.63 -5.70 -25.15
CA GLU A 230 14.25 -6.41 -26.28
C GLU A 230 15.38 -5.57 -26.90
N ARG A 231 15.10 -4.30 -27.22
CA ARG A 231 16.13 -3.36 -27.72
C ARG A 231 17.28 -3.15 -26.74
N ALA A 232 17.01 -3.12 -25.44
CA ALA A 232 18.05 -2.98 -24.42
C ALA A 232 18.94 -4.23 -24.35
N SER A 233 18.36 -5.42 -24.48
CA SER A 233 19.09 -6.68 -24.58
C SER A 233 19.99 -6.73 -25.83
N GLU A 234 19.50 -6.28 -26.98
CA GLU A 234 20.30 -6.17 -28.22
C GLU A 234 21.51 -5.23 -28.04
N ARG A 235 21.38 -4.18 -27.22
CA ARG A 235 22.46 -3.25 -26.88
C ARG A 235 23.38 -3.73 -25.75
N GLY A 236 23.13 -4.90 -25.17
CA GLY A 236 23.88 -5.42 -24.03
C GLY A 236 23.66 -4.63 -22.72
N GLU A 237 22.57 -3.87 -22.61
CA GLU A 237 22.22 -3.14 -21.40
C GLU A 237 21.64 -4.08 -20.33
N SER A 238 22.03 -3.86 -19.07
CA SER A 238 21.47 -4.62 -17.93
C SER A 238 20.06 -4.15 -17.58
N LEU A 239 19.17 -5.11 -17.28
CA LEU A 239 17.80 -4.84 -16.89
C LEU A 239 17.71 -4.72 -15.36
N SER A 240 17.08 -3.65 -14.88
CA SER A 240 16.88 -3.45 -13.44
C SER A 240 15.81 -4.40 -12.87
N SER A 241 15.87 -4.64 -11.55
CA SER A 241 14.83 -5.39 -10.83
C SER A 241 13.44 -4.77 -11.02
N LEU A 242 13.33 -3.44 -11.01
CA LEU A 242 12.07 -2.74 -11.26
C LEU A 242 11.55 -3.04 -12.67
N SER A 243 12.40 -2.95 -13.68
CA SER A 243 12.02 -3.33 -15.05
C SER A 243 11.57 -4.80 -15.11
N ASN A 244 12.21 -5.71 -14.38
CA ASN A 244 11.77 -7.11 -14.33
C ASN A 244 10.39 -7.26 -13.68
N ILE A 245 10.13 -6.55 -12.56
CA ILE A 245 8.82 -6.52 -11.90
C ILE A 245 7.75 -6.03 -12.88
N LEU A 246 7.95 -4.90 -13.57
CA LEU A 246 6.95 -4.33 -14.48
C LEU A 246 6.63 -5.28 -15.65
N TYR A 247 7.64 -5.97 -16.17
CA TYR A 247 7.44 -6.97 -17.23
C TYR A 247 6.62 -8.16 -16.72
N GLU A 248 7.00 -8.74 -15.58
CA GLU A 248 6.28 -9.89 -15.01
C GLU A 248 4.85 -9.51 -14.60
N LEU A 249 4.59 -8.26 -14.19
CA LEU A 249 3.24 -7.77 -13.94
C LEU A 249 2.36 -7.79 -15.19
N GLY A 250 2.87 -7.28 -16.32
CA GLY A 250 2.10 -7.31 -17.57
C GLY A 250 1.82 -8.74 -18.02
N GLU A 251 2.80 -9.64 -17.90
CA GLU A 251 2.61 -11.07 -18.18
C GLU A 251 1.59 -11.73 -17.24
N ALA A 252 1.68 -11.44 -15.93
CA ALA A 252 0.79 -12.01 -14.92
C ALA A 252 -0.65 -11.56 -15.10
N VAL A 253 -0.88 -10.27 -15.38
CA VAL A 253 -2.22 -9.73 -15.63
C VAL A 253 -2.87 -10.36 -16.87
N LEU A 254 -2.09 -10.59 -17.93
CA LEU A 254 -2.57 -11.25 -19.15
C LEU A 254 -2.92 -12.72 -18.90
N LYS A 255 -2.14 -13.42 -18.07
CA LYS A 255 -2.31 -14.85 -17.76
C LYS A 255 -3.34 -15.14 -16.66
N ASP A 256 -3.64 -14.17 -15.80
CA ASP A 256 -4.57 -14.36 -14.68
C ASP A 256 -6.01 -14.57 -15.21
N LYS A 257 -6.56 -15.75 -14.93
CA LYS A 257 -7.89 -16.19 -15.37
C LYS A 257 -8.99 -15.87 -14.34
N THR A 258 -8.64 -15.30 -13.19
CA THR A 258 -9.63 -14.92 -12.18
C THR A 258 -10.49 -13.76 -12.68
N LYS A 259 -11.71 -13.63 -12.14
CA LYS A 259 -12.61 -12.53 -12.52
C LYS A 259 -11.95 -11.20 -12.14
N ARG A 260 -11.55 -10.42 -13.15
CA ARG A 260 -11.04 -9.07 -12.98
C ARG A 260 -12.11 -8.18 -12.34
N PRO A 261 -11.75 -7.30 -11.39
CA PRO A 261 -12.68 -6.31 -10.85
C PRO A 261 -13.26 -5.44 -11.96
N GLU A 262 -14.54 -5.12 -11.84
CA GLU A 262 -15.23 -4.24 -12.76
C GLU A 262 -14.65 -2.83 -12.69
N VAL A 263 -14.55 -2.18 -13.86
CA VAL A 263 -14.17 -0.77 -13.95
C VAL A 263 -15.40 0.03 -13.56
N VAL A 264 -15.35 0.66 -12.38
CA VAL A 264 -16.45 1.47 -11.87
C VAL A 264 -16.10 2.94 -12.13
N PRO A 265 -16.80 3.64 -13.06
CA PRO A 265 -16.43 5.00 -13.48
C PRO A 265 -16.35 6.02 -12.34
N GLU A 266 -17.11 5.79 -11.26
CA GLU A 266 -17.08 6.64 -10.05
C GLU A 266 -15.66 6.76 -9.45
N TYR A 267 -14.83 5.72 -9.59
CA TYR A 267 -13.48 5.67 -9.02
C TYR A 267 -12.39 6.14 -9.98
N ASP A 268 -12.74 6.55 -11.21
CA ASP A 268 -11.80 7.13 -12.17
C ASP A 268 -11.45 8.58 -11.84
N ARG A 269 -12.12 9.17 -10.84
CA ARG A 269 -11.86 10.53 -10.36
C ARG A 269 -11.79 10.63 -8.84
N ILE A 270 -11.00 11.57 -8.36
CA ILE A 270 -11.03 12.04 -6.97
C ILE A 270 -10.76 13.55 -6.96
N PHE A 271 -11.63 14.32 -6.31
CA PHE A 271 -11.58 15.79 -6.30
C PHE A 271 -11.47 16.41 -7.71
N GLY A 272 -12.18 15.84 -8.69
CA GLY A 272 -12.15 16.28 -10.09
C GLY A 272 -10.96 15.76 -10.92
N TRP A 273 -9.89 15.29 -10.29
CA TRP A 273 -8.69 14.77 -10.95
C TRP A 273 -8.87 13.34 -11.44
N GLY A 274 -8.37 13.04 -12.65
CA GLY A 274 -8.34 11.68 -13.17
C GLY A 274 -7.34 10.81 -12.41
N VAL A 275 -7.74 9.61 -11.99
CA VAL A 275 -6.92 8.69 -11.20
C VAL A 275 -7.14 7.24 -11.60
N LEU A 276 -6.19 6.38 -11.23
CA LEU A 276 -6.27 4.94 -11.42
C LEU A 276 -6.90 4.26 -10.18
N PRO A 277 -8.02 3.52 -10.34
CA PRO A 277 -8.66 2.83 -9.24
C PRO A 277 -7.92 1.52 -8.91
N VAL A 278 -7.20 1.52 -7.78
CA VAL A 278 -6.45 0.39 -7.24
C VAL A 278 -7.37 -0.48 -6.39
N THR A 279 -7.36 -1.77 -6.68
CA THR A 279 -8.19 -2.77 -6.00
C THR A 279 -7.35 -3.79 -5.24
N THR A 280 -7.97 -4.58 -4.36
CA THR A 280 -7.29 -5.70 -3.70
C THR A 280 -6.76 -6.72 -4.72
N TRP A 281 -7.44 -6.89 -5.87
CA TRP A 281 -6.97 -7.78 -6.94
C TRP A 281 -5.62 -7.33 -7.51
N ASP A 282 -5.43 -6.02 -7.70
CA ASP A 282 -4.16 -5.46 -8.18
C ASP A 282 -3.03 -5.75 -7.18
N LEU A 283 -3.31 -5.60 -5.88
CA LEU A 283 -2.35 -5.95 -4.83
C LEU A 283 -2.03 -7.44 -4.82
N ASP A 284 -3.03 -8.31 -5.02
CA ASP A 284 -2.83 -9.76 -5.03
C ASP A 284 -1.97 -10.20 -6.24
N VAL A 285 -2.18 -9.60 -7.41
CA VAL A 285 -1.33 -9.84 -8.58
C VAL A 285 0.10 -9.38 -8.32
N LEU A 286 0.27 -8.18 -7.75
CA LEU A 286 1.59 -7.65 -7.42
C LEU A 286 2.32 -8.54 -6.41
N ALA A 287 1.63 -8.98 -5.35
CA ALA A 287 2.18 -9.90 -4.37
C ALA A 287 2.63 -11.23 -5.01
N LYS A 288 1.78 -11.83 -5.87
CA LYS A 288 2.12 -13.07 -6.58
C LYS A 288 3.36 -12.90 -7.47
N VAL A 289 3.47 -11.78 -8.18
CA VAL A 289 4.65 -11.50 -9.01
C VAL A 289 5.90 -11.42 -8.17
N VAL A 290 5.88 -10.61 -7.10
CA VAL A 290 7.03 -10.49 -6.18
C VAL A 290 7.40 -11.86 -5.60
N ASP A 291 6.42 -12.66 -5.16
CA ASP A 291 6.67 -14.00 -4.61
C ASP A 291 7.23 -15.00 -5.64
N SER A 292 6.92 -14.82 -6.93
CA SER A 292 7.41 -15.70 -8.00
C SER A 292 8.81 -15.33 -8.51
N MET A 293 9.25 -14.10 -8.25
CA MET A 293 10.53 -13.60 -8.74
C MET A 293 11.70 -14.15 -7.93
N LYS A 294 12.78 -14.49 -8.64
CA LYS A 294 14.05 -14.86 -8.03
C LYS A 294 14.93 -13.63 -7.89
N PHE A 295 14.80 -12.92 -6.77
CA PHE A 295 15.70 -11.81 -6.48
C PHE A 295 17.08 -12.31 -6.06
N GLY A 296 18.11 -11.47 -6.23
CA GLY A 296 19.41 -11.74 -5.63
C GLY A 296 19.33 -11.73 -4.10
N SER A 297 20.21 -12.48 -3.44
CA SER A 297 20.40 -12.34 -1.99
C SER A 297 20.72 -10.87 -1.66
N PRO A 298 20.09 -10.26 -0.64
CA PRO A 298 19.31 -10.89 0.43
C PRO A 298 17.78 -10.92 0.22
N TRP A 299 17.24 -10.63 -0.97
CA TRP A 299 15.80 -10.35 -1.14
C TRP A 299 14.94 -11.55 -1.57
N ASN A 300 15.49 -12.76 -1.59
CA ASN A 300 14.82 -13.93 -2.14
C ASN A 300 13.91 -14.63 -1.12
N TYR A 301 12.83 -13.98 -0.72
CA TYR A 301 11.81 -14.51 0.19
C TYR A 301 10.42 -13.92 -0.13
N SER A 302 9.35 -14.49 0.41
CA SER A 302 8.00 -14.03 0.07
C SER A 302 7.64 -12.71 0.77
N VAL A 303 6.67 -11.97 0.22
CA VAL A 303 6.08 -10.78 0.87
C VAL A 303 5.45 -11.12 2.22
N LYS A 304 5.00 -12.36 2.40
CA LYS A 304 4.47 -12.84 3.69
C LYS A 304 5.59 -12.99 4.71
N ASP A 305 6.71 -13.60 4.34
CA ASP A 305 7.88 -13.75 5.22
C ASP A 305 8.47 -12.39 5.58
N ALA A 306 8.49 -11.45 4.63
CA ALA A 306 8.86 -10.06 4.87
C ALA A 306 8.02 -9.44 5.99
N LEU A 307 6.69 -9.59 5.97
CA LEU A 307 5.83 -9.04 7.01
C LEU A 307 5.96 -9.77 8.36
N ILE A 308 6.19 -11.08 8.36
CA ILE A 308 6.42 -11.83 9.59
C ILE A 308 7.71 -11.35 10.26
N ALA A 309 8.79 -11.24 9.48
CA ALA A 309 10.07 -10.70 9.94
C ALA A 309 9.92 -9.26 10.47
N TRP A 310 9.24 -8.39 9.71
CA TRP A 310 8.91 -7.03 10.13
C TRP A 310 8.22 -6.98 11.48
N LYS A 311 7.16 -7.78 11.67
CA LYS A 311 6.41 -7.83 12.93
C LYS A 311 7.26 -8.37 14.08
N ALA A 312 8.12 -9.36 13.83
CA ALA A 312 9.01 -9.93 14.84
C ALA A 312 10.01 -8.89 15.36
N GLU A 313 10.75 -8.24 14.47
CA GLU A 313 11.78 -7.26 14.84
C GLU A 313 11.17 -5.95 15.38
N ASN A 314 10.05 -5.48 14.81
CA ASN A 314 9.38 -4.28 15.30
C ASN A 314 8.76 -4.49 16.69
N SER A 315 8.31 -5.70 17.02
CA SER A 315 7.78 -6.00 18.37
C SER A 315 8.87 -5.94 19.44
N VAL A 316 10.13 -6.27 19.09
CA VAL A 316 11.27 -6.14 20.01
C VAL A 316 11.53 -4.67 20.34
N LEU A 317 11.40 -3.78 19.35
CA LEU A 317 11.58 -2.33 19.54
C LEU A 317 10.42 -1.67 20.31
N GLU A 318 9.17 -2.07 20.03
CA GLU A 318 7.99 -1.48 20.70
C GLU A 318 7.83 -1.89 22.17
N LEU A 319 8.48 -2.97 22.63
CA LEU A 319 8.47 -3.37 24.06
C LEU A 319 9.23 -2.39 24.96
N GLY A 320 9.94 -1.41 24.39
CA GLY A 320 10.58 -0.31 25.11
C GLY A 320 9.75 0.97 25.25
N GLU A 321 8.59 1.10 24.58
CA GLU A 321 7.83 2.36 24.53
C GLU A 321 6.33 2.21 24.88
N ASN A 322 5.75 3.23 25.54
CA ASN A 322 4.45 3.17 26.20
C ASN A 322 3.25 3.19 25.20
N PRO A 323 2.45 2.11 25.09
CA PRO A 323 1.49 1.90 23.99
C PRO A 323 0.21 2.77 24.02
N LYS A 324 -0.04 3.51 25.11
CA LYS A 324 -1.24 4.37 25.23
C LYS A 324 -1.14 5.70 24.48
N ARG A 325 0.09 6.20 24.24
CA ARG A 325 0.31 7.46 23.49
C ARG A 325 -0.04 7.29 22.01
N LEU A 326 0.39 6.18 21.39
CA LEU A 326 0.23 5.89 19.97
C LEU A 326 -1.22 5.90 19.44
N ARG A 327 -2.23 5.50 20.23
CA ARG A 327 -3.62 5.40 19.73
C ARG A 327 -4.34 6.75 19.60
N LYS A 328 -4.06 7.70 20.51
CA LYS A 328 -4.62 9.06 20.42
C LYS A 328 -3.98 9.82 19.28
N THR A 329 -2.66 9.71 19.16
CA THR A 329 -1.87 10.25 18.05
C THR A 329 -2.43 9.75 16.71
N GLN A 330 -2.53 8.43 16.52
CA GLN A 330 -3.05 7.81 15.29
C GLN A 330 -4.45 8.25 14.83
N SER A 331 -5.35 8.64 15.73
CA SER A 331 -6.66 9.14 15.33
C SER A 331 -6.58 10.59 14.84
N SER A 332 -5.69 11.40 15.42
CA SER A 332 -5.37 12.75 14.94
C SER A 332 -4.70 12.72 13.55
N LEU A 333 -3.83 11.73 13.32
CA LEU A 333 -3.08 11.55 12.05
C LEU A 333 -3.93 11.21 10.83
N ILE A 334 -5.01 10.45 11.03
CA ILE A 334 -5.96 10.13 9.96
C ILE A 334 -7.03 11.23 9.87
N LEU A 335 -7.04 12.23 10.76
CA LEU A 335 -7.88 13.40 10.56
C LEU A 335 -7.08 14.47 9.80
N SER A 336 -5.86 14.81 10.22
CA SER A 336 -5.04 15.83 9.55
C SER A 336 -4.70 15.49 8.10
N ALA A 337 -4.29 14.25 7.79
CA ALA A 337 -3.98 13.83 6.43
C ALA A 337 -5.20 13.72 5.48
N TRP A 338 -6.41 13.98 5.99
CA TRP A 338 -7.64 14.06 5.22
C TRP A 338 -8.29 15.45 5.26
N CYS A 339 -7.98 16.28 6.27
CA CYS A 339 -8.46 17.66 6.41
C CYS A 339 -7.77 18.65 5.45
N GLU A 340 -6.57 18.33 4.96
CA GLU A 340 -5.63 19.21 4.27
C GLU A 340 -5.04 18.49 3.04
#